data_AF-A0A0Q9N8C8-F1
#
_entry.id   AF-A0A0Q9N8C8-F1
#
_cell.length_a   1.000
_cell.length_b   1.000
_cell.length_c   1.000
_cell.angle_alpha   90.00
_cell.angle_beta   90.00
_cell.angle_gamma   90.00
#
_symmetry.space_group_name_H-M   'P 1'
#
loop_
_entity.id
_entity.type
_entity.pdbx_description
1 polymer ?
#
loop_
_entity_poly.entity_id
_entity_poly.type
_entity_poly.pdbx_seq_one_letter_code
_entity_poly.pdbx_strand_id
1 'polypeptide(L)'
;MLAMLGKLLLKLLINGIIIVPILMYLTDATFMGALSATYTFSLLTYIVVDQLFLRLTNNMAAVLADMLLTYAYFWLVERHFYDWSLTFTDMTIVALAYGVMEFFFHAYFQKDKGRIGRHSFHE
;
A
#
# COMPACT_ATOMS: atom_id res chain seq x y z
N MET A 1 -10.70 -13.58 -10.64
CA MET A 1 -11.28 -12.29 -10.24
C MET A 1 -11.44 -12.18 -8.72
N LEU A 2 -12.13 -13.12 -8.05
CA LEU A 2 -12.31 -13.12 -6.59
C LEU A 2 -11.00 -13.06 -5.77
N ALA A 3 -9.98 -13.81 -6.14
CA ALA A 3 -8.69 -13.80 -5.42
C ALA A 3 -7.96 -12.44 -5.52
N MET A 4 -8.10 -11.73 -6.65
CA MET A 4 -7.50 -10.40 -6.84
C MET A 4 -8.25 -9.36 -6.01
N LEU A 5 -9.59 -9.44 -6.00
CA LEU A 5 -10.42 -8.58 -5.17
C LEU A 5 -10.15 -8.78 -3.68
N GLY A 6 -9.98 -10.02 -3.22
CA GLY A 6 -9.63 -10.31 -1.82
C GLY A 6 -8.30 -9.71 -1.39
N LYS A 7 -7.28 -9.74 -2.26
CA LYS A 7 -5.98 -9.09 -2.01
C LYS A 7 -6.13 -7.58 -1.85
N LEU A 8 -6.86 -6.95 -2.78
CA LEU A 8 -7.10 -5.51 -2.73
C LEU A 8 -7.91 -5.10 -1.49
N LEU A 9 -8.97 -5.84 -1.15
CA LEU A 9 -9.78 -5.54 0.04
C LEU A 9 -8.98 -5.68 1.33
N LEU A 10 -8.15 -6.72 1.45
CA LEU A 10 -7.26 -6.86 2.59
C LEU A 10 -6.27 -5.70 2.66
N LYS A 11 -5.71 -5.27 1.51
CA LYS A 11 -4.77 -4.14 1.39
C LYS A 11 -5.42 -2.85 1.90
N LEU A 12 -6.63 -2.55 1.40
CA LEU A 12 -7.40 -1.39 1.82
C LEU A 12 -7.74 -1.44 3.32
N LEU A 13 -8.14 -2.60 3.85
CA LEU A 13 -8.46 -2.76 5.26
C LEU A 13 -7.24 -2.51 6.15
N ILE A 14 -6.12 -3.16 5.85
CA ILE A 14 -4.91 -3.05 6.67
C ILE A 14 -4.30 -1.64 6.59
N ASN A 15 -4.21 -1.08 5.38
CA ASN A 15 -3.73 0.30 5.22
C ASN A 15 -4.70 1.29 5.88
N GLY A 16 -6.01 1.03 5.83
CA GLY A 16 -7.01 1.81 6.55
C GLY A 16 -6.82 1.80 8.07
N ILE A 17 -6.56 0.63 8.66
CA ILE A 17 -6.37 0.49 10.11
C ILE A 17 -5.07 1.16 10.59
N ILE A 18 -4.03 1.19 9.75
CA ILE A 18 -2.69 1.63 10.16
C ILE A 18 -2.38 3.05 9.71
N ILE A 19 -2.56 3.35 8.42
CA ILE A 19 -2.13 4.63 7.84
C ILE A 19 -3.10 5.76 8.20
N VAL A 20 -4.41 5.48 8.29
CA VAL A 20 -5.39 6.53 8.64
C VAL A 20 -5.14 7.09 10.04
N PRO A 21 -4.97 6.28 11.11
CA PRO A 21 -4.64 6.83 12.43
C PRO A 21 -3.30 7.55 12.46
N ILE A 22 -2.28 7.05 11.73
CA ILE A 22 -0.97 7.73 11.65
C ILE A 22 -1.13 9.11 11.02
N LEU A 23 -1.83 9.23 9.89
CA LEU A 23 -2.08 10.52 9.26
C LEU A 23 -2.85 11.47 10.18
N MET A 24 -3.90 10.99 10.85
CA MET A 24 -4.66 11.81 11.80
C MET A 24 -3.87 12.21 13.05
N TYR A 25 -2.88 11.40 13.44
CA TYR A 25 -2.03 11.70 14.60
C TYR A 25 -0.92 12.70 14.27
N LEU A 26 -0.32 12.59 13.08
CA LEU A 26 0.80 13.43 12.65
C LEU A 26 0.36 14.74 12.00
N THR A 27 -0.93 14.87 11.63
CA THR A 27 -1.42 15.99 10.81
C THR A 27 -2.81 16.45 11.26
N ASP A 28 -3.27 17.57 10.73
CA ASP A 28 -4.64 18.07 10.94
C ASP A 28 -5.70 17.36 10.07
N ALA A 29 -5.40 16.16 9.56
CA ALA A 29 -6.31 15.42 8.71
C ALA A 29 -7.59 15.01 9.44
N THR A 30 -8.74 15.35 8.86
CA THR A 30 -10.01 14.74 9.26
C THR A 30 -10.01 13.25 8.92
N PHE A 31 -10.78 12.46 9.67
CA PHE A 31 -10.93 11.03 9.39
C PHE A 31 -11.30 10.75 7.93
N MET A 32 -12.26 11.49 7.38
CA MET A 32 -12.69 11.30 5.99
C MET A 32 -11.60 11.65 4.99
N GLY A 33 -10.83 12.72 5.23
CA GLY A 33 -9.70 13.09 4.37
C GLY A 33 -8.57 12.06 4.40
N ALA A 34 -8.18 11.62 5.60
CA ALA A 34 -7.16 10.59 5.76
C ALA A 34 -7.59 9.25 5.13
N LEU A 35 -8.85 8.86 5.30
CA LEU A 35 -9.41 7.65 4.71
C LEU A 35 -9.45 7.73 3.17
N SER A 36 -9.93 8.85 2.60
CA SER A 36 -9.94 9.01 1.15
C SER A 36 -8.54 9.00 0.55
N ALA A 37 -7.60 9.75 1.14
CA ALA A 37 -6.21 9.79 0.65
C ALA A 37 -5.54 8.41 0.73
N THR A 38 -5.69 7.71 1.86
CA THR A 38 -5.11 6.36 2.06
C THR A 38 -5.67 5.35 1.05
N TYR A 39 -6.97 5.39 0.79
CA TYR A 39 -7.62 4.44 -0.11
C TYR A 39 -7.31 4.74 -1.56
N THR A 40 -7.32 6.02 -1.96
CA THR A 40 -6.88 6.44 -3.30
C THR A 40 -5.43 6.03 -3.52
N PHE A 41 -4.54 6.26 -2.55
CA PHE A 41 -3.16 5.84 -2.65
C PHE A 41 -3.02 4.33 -2.79
N SER A 42 -3.70 3.55 -1.95
CA SER A 42 -3.65 2.09 -1.99
C SER A 42 -4.19 1.49 -3.29
N LEU A 43 -5.16 2.14 -3.93
CA LEU A 43 -5.63 1.78 -5.27
C LEU A 43 -4.59 2.09 -6.34
N LEU A 44 -3.94 3.25 -6.25
CA LEU A 44 -2.87 3.65 -7.18
C LEU A 44 -1.68 2.70 -7.10
N THR A 45 -1.19 2.38 -5.90
CA THR A 45 -0.06 1.45 -5.72
C THR A 45 -0.41 0.05 -6.16
N TYR A 46 -1.62 -0.43 -5.89
CA TYR A 46 -2.08 -1.72 -6.38
C TYR A 46 -2.03 -1.80 -7.92
N ILE A 47 -2.44 -0.74 -8.62
CA ILE A 47 -2.41 -0.73 -10.10
C ILE A 47 -0.97 -0.53 -10.61
N VAL A 48 -0.26 0.47 -10.13
CA VAL A 48 1.03 0.88 -10.68
C VAL A 48 2.14 -0.06 -10.24
N VAL A 49 2.22 -0.37 -8.95
CA VAL A 49 3.31 -1.16 -8.38
C VAL A 49 2.96 -2.64 -8.42
N ASP A 50 1.84 -3.06 -7.81
CA ASP A 50 1.55 -4.50 -7.69
C ASP A 50 1.24 -5.16 -9.03
N GLN A 51 0.48 -4.49 -9.90
CA GLN A 51 0.10 -5.08 -11.19
C GLN A 51 1.16 -4.90 -12.27
N LEU A 52 1.82 -3.74 -12.37
CA LEU A 52 2.74 -3.46 -13.47
C LEU A 52 4.20 -3.66 -13.04
N PHE A 53 4.64 -2.99 -11.99
CA PHE A 53 6.05 -2.97 -11.60
C PHE A 53 6.56 -4.33 -11.10
N LEU A 54 5.76 -5.07 -10.33
CA LEU A 54 6.12 -6.43 -9.88
C LEU A 54 6.29 -7.45 -11.01
N ARG A 55 5.70 -7.23 -12.20
CA ARG A 55 5.88 -8.14 -13.34
C ARG A 55 7.27 -8.03 -13.96
N LEU A 56 7.93 -6.90 -13.74
CA LEU A 56 9.20 -6.55 -14.36
C LEU A 56 10.37 -6.59 -13.36
N THR A 57 10.08 -6.70 -12.07
CA THR A 57 11.07 -6.49 -11.00
C THR A 57 10.94 -7.53 -9.88
N ASN A 58 11.63 -7.31 -8.75
CA ASN A 58 11.56 -8.13 -7.55
C ASN A 58 10.74 -7.43 -6.44
N ASN A 59 10.39 -8.16 -5.38
CA ASN A 59 9.53 -7.65 -4.32
C ASN A 59 10.15 -6.48 -3.55
N MET A 60 11.48 -6.47 -3.37
CA MET A 60 12.15 -5.40 -2.65
C MET A 60 12.11 -4.09 -3.43
N ALA A 61 12.30 -4.16 -4.75
CA ALA A 61 12.18 -3.01 -5.63
C ALA A 61 10.76 -2.45 -5.63
N ALA A 62 9.72 -3.30 -5.58
CA ALA A 62 8.33 -2.87 -5.46
C ALA A 62 8.07 -2.10 -4.16
N VAL A 63 8.53 -2.63 -3.01
CA VAL A 63 8.40 -1.93 -1.72
C VAL A 63 9.08 -0.56 -1.75
N LEU A 64 10.29 -0.47 -2.30
CA LEU A 64 11.00 0.82 -2.42
C LEU A 64 10.24 1.79 -3.35
N ALA A 65 9.68 1.28 -4.45
CA ALA A 65 8.85 2.08 -5.34
C ALA A 65 7.57 2.57 -4.63
N ASP A 66 6.92 1.73 -3.85
CA ASP A 66 5.76 2.10 -3.04
C ASP A 66 6.11 3.21 -2.04
N MET A 67 7.23 3.09 -1.32
CA MET A 67 7.70 4.10 -0.37
C MET A 67 7.96 5.45 -1.05
N LEU A 68 8.65 5.45 -2.20
CA LEU A 68 8.89 6.66 -2.98
C LEU A 68 7.59 7.27 -3.51
N LEU A 69 6.66 6.42 -3.96
CA LEU A 69 5.34 6.87 -4.42
C LEU A 69 4.50 7.41 -3.25
N THR A 70 4.62 6.87 -2.04
CA THR A 70 3.99 7.40 -0.83
C THR A 70 4.43 8.83 -0.60
N TYR A 71 5.74 9.08 -0.65
CA TYR A 71 6.29 10.41 -0.47
C TYR A 71 5.76 11.39 -1.52
N ALA A 72 5.84 11.02 -2.80
CA ALA A 72 5.37 11.86 -3.90
C ALA A 72 3.86 12.14 -3.83
N TYR A 73 3.06 11.13 -3.48
CA TYR A 73 1.62 11.24 -3.38
C TYR A 73 1.18 12.14 -2.22
N PHE A 74 1.67 11.88 -1.00
CA PHE A 74 1.23 12.65 0.17
C PHE A 74 1.72 14.10 0.14
N TRP A 75 2.89 14.35 -0.45
CA TRP A 75 3.34 15.71 -0.76
C TRP A 75 2.36 16.46 -1.69
N LEU A 76 1.86 15.78 -2.73
CA LEU A 76 0.90 16.36 -3.67
C LEU A 76 -0.48 16.55 -3.03
N VAL A 77 -0.92 15.60 -2.20
CA VAL A 77 -2.21 15.65 -1.46
C VAL A 77 -2.25 16.80 -0.48
N GLU A 78 -1.19 16.96 0.31
CA GLU A 78 -1.04 18.09 1.25
C GLU A 78 -1.11 19.41 0.49
N ARG A 79 -0.27 19.59 -0.54
CA ARG A 79 -0.12 20.86 -1.26
C ARG A 79 -1.34 21.30 -2.06
N HIS A 80 -2.12 20.35 -2.59
CA HIS A 80 -3.16 20.64 -3.59
C HIS A 80 -4.59 20.28 -3.18
N PHE A 81 -4.79 19.46 -2.14
CA PHE A 81 -6.12 18.91 -1.85
C PHE A 81 -6.61 19.18 -0.43
N TYR A 82 -5.76 19.09 0.58
CA TYR A 82 -6.23 19.11 1.97
C TYR A 82 -5.52 20.08 2.92
N ASP A 83 -4.47 20.80 2.48
CA ASP A 83 -3.75 21.83 3.26
C ASP A 83 -3.34 21.32 4.66
N TRP A 84 -2.84 20.08 4.71
CA TRP A 84 -2.40 19.44 5.95
C TRP A 84 -1.04 19.97 6.41
N SER A 85 -0.79 19.97 7.71
CA SER A 85 0.49 20.35 8.33
C SER A 85 1.59 19.27 8.19
N LEU A 86 1.68 18.63 7.02
CA LEU A 86 2.51 17.44 6.79
C LEU A 86 3.97 17.84 6.58
N THR A 87 4.84 17.57 7.56
CA THR A 87 6.26 17.83 7.41
C THR A 87 6.96 16.72 6.63
N PHE A 88 8.18 16.97 6.15
CA PHE A 88 9.01 15.93 5.52
C PHE A 88 9.30 14.75 6.46
N THR A 89 9.36 15.00 7.77
CA THR A 89 9.52 13.95 8.79
C THR A 89 8.26 13.07 8.84
N ASP A 90 7.07 13.67 8.83
CA ASP A 90 5.80 12.95 8.87
C ASP A 90 5.61 12.11 7.60
N MET A 91 5.92 12.66 6.42
CA MET A 91 5.93 11.91 5.16
C MET A 91 6.85 10.71 5.23
N THR A 92 8.02 10.86 5.84
CA THR A 92 8.98 9.75 6.00
C THR A 92 8.43 8.68 6.93
N ILE A 93 7.79 9.05 8.04
CA ILE A 93 7.13 8.10 8.95
C ILE A 93 6.01 7.33 8.23
N VAL A 94 5.16 8.03 7.47
CA VAL A 94 4.08 7.42 6.69
C VAL A 94 4.64 6.49 5.62
N ALA A 95 5.67 6.91 4.88
CA ALA A 95 6.33 6.09 3.86
C ALA A 95 6.96 4.83 4.46
N LEU A 96 7.63 4.94 5.61
CA LEU A 96 8.19 3.78 6.32
C LEU A 96 7.10 2.84 6.81
N ALA A 97 6.04 3.35 7.42
CA ALA A 97 4.91 2.55 7.85
C ALA A 97 4.26 1.81 6.67
N TYR A 98 4.04 2.51 5.56
CA TYR A 98 3.49 1.93 4.34
C TYR A 98 4.41 0.85 3.76
N GLY A 99 5.71 1.14 3.63
CA GLY A 99 6.69 0.19 3.10
C GLY A 99 6.82 -1.08 3.94
N VAL A 100 6.78 -0.96 5.28
CA VAL A 100 6.75 -2.13 6.18
C VAL A 100 5.49 -2.96 5.92
N MET A 101 4.33 -2.32 5.78
CA MET A 101 3.08 -3.03 5.48
C MET A 101 3.11 -3.72 4.12
N GLU A 102 3.59 -3.06 3.07
CA GLU A 102 3.74 -3.65 1.73
C GLU A 102 4.71 -4.82 1.74
N PHE A 103 5.83 -4.72 2.46
CA PHE A 103 6.77 -5.81 2.61
C PHE A 103 6.08 -7.06 3.18
N PHE A 104 5.30 -6.92 4.26
CA PHE A 104 4.53 -8.03 4.82
C PHE A 104 3.45 -8.53 3.86
N PHE A 105 2.77 -7.64 3.13
CA PHE A 105 1.79 -8.01 2.11
C PHE A 105 2.38 -8.89 1.03
N HIS A 106 3.49 -8.44 0.44
CA HIS A 106 4.18 -9.20 -0.59
C HIS A 106 4.69 -10.53 -0.03
N ALA A 107 5.26 -10.55 1.18
CA ALA A 107 5.74 -11.78 1.82
C ALA A 107 4.60 -12.78 2.07
N TYR A 108 3.43 -12.30 2.51
CA TYR A 108 2.24 -13.12 2.74
C TYR A 108 1.71 -13.72 1.43
N PHE A 109 1.53 -12.90 0.39
CA PHE A 109 0.99 -13.36 -0.89
C PHE A 109 2.00 -14.07 -1.80
N GLN A 110 3.29 -14.04 -1.48
CA GLN A 110 4.30 -14.88 -2.12
C GLN A 110 4.13 -16.36 -1.76
N LYS A 111 3.74 -16.68 -0.52
CA LYS A 111 3.51 -18.09 -0.10
C LYS A 111 2.35 -18.75 -0.87
N ASP A 112 1.42 -17.95 -1.38
CA ASP A 112 0.29 -18.43 -2.20
C ASP A 112 0.66 -18.75 -3.66
N LYS A 113 1.89 -18.44 -4.11
CA LYS A 113 2.39 -18.92 -5.42
C LYS A 113 2.81 -20.39 -5.41
N GLY A 114 2.74 -21.07 -4.26
CA GLY A 114 3.19 -22.45 -4.05
C GLY A 114 2.09 -23.51 -3.88
N ARG A 115 0.83 -23.22 -4.19
CA ARG A 115 -0.24 -24.24 -4.24
C ARG A 115 -0.97 -24.23 -5.57
N ILE A 116 -0.25 -24.57 -6.63
CA ILE A 116 -0.82 -25.44 -7.67
C ILE A 116 -0.49 -26.87 -7.25
N GLY A 117 -1.25 -27.41 -6.30
CA GLY A 117 -1.37 -28.85 -6.16
C GLY A 117 -2.30 -29.36 -7.25
N ARG A 118 -1.80 -29.50 -8.48
CA ARG A 118 -2.46 -30.30 -9.53
C ARG A 118 -1.55 -31.47 -9.88
N HIS A 119 -2.04 -32.66 -9.54
CA HIS A 119 -1.60 -34.00 -9.94
C HIS A 119 -0.35 -34.59 -9.28
N SER A 120 -0.59 -35.49 -8.33
CA SER A 120 -0.24 -36.90 -8.53
C SER A 120 -1.44 -37.78 -8.20
N PHE A 121 -2.38 -37.85 -9.15
CA PHE A 121 -3.19 -39.07 -9.32
C PHE A 121 -2.30 -40.06 -10.05
N HIS A 122 -1.60 -40.88 -9.27
CA HIS A 122 -1.07 -42.22 -9.53
C HIS A 122 -0.85 -42.73 -8.09
N GLU A 123 -1.59 -43.70 -7.58
CA GLU A 123 -1.95 -45.02 -8.12
C GLU A 123 -3.41 -45.40 -7.84
#